data_AF-A0A8J7AC22-F1
#
_entry.id   AF-A0A8J7AC22-F1
#
_cell.length_a   1.000
_cell.length_b   1.000
_cell.length_c   1.000
_cell.angle_alpha   90.00
_cell.angle_beta   90.00
_cell.angle_gamma   90.00
#
_symmetry.space_group_name_H-M   'P 1'
#
loop_
_entity.id
_entity.type
_entity.pdbx_description
1 polymer ?
#
loop_
_entity_poly.entity_id
_entity_poly.type
_entity_poly.pdbx_seq_one_letter_code
_entity_poly.pdbx_strand_id
1 'polypeptide(L)'
;MQGNLNEIDICSILQLIELGQRTGQLLVEAPSSHHSNRDGQEILGYRSKQQSWLVFFLNGQIIYCQEGESSLSRIGDYLRHYRVEMRLEEIQSASLCSINAPEYAYLWALLERNIIKPKIAVSIIHGLVHETLFDLLSLHQGNFIFHQGVALAPQLNTLEIAPLVTKVTKQVQEWKQLYPHIQSPEQLPVLADPVRLCSSLPTATLNKLQHWADGKTSLRQLARHLNRDILTVAKAIYPYVQQNWLQLVYSVTLQLETYTENRELKENHRKRIVCIDDAIAICETVESILQPHGYETISLTNPLEALSLVFKLKPDLILCDITMPQLEGYEICTMLRHSTAFRLVPIIMLTGKDGFIDRVRARMFGATDYLTKPFTDTELLMLIAKYINKESCVSHKRDLRLVDLTKDEVKNAITESAN
;
A
#
# COMPACT_ATOMS: atom_id res chain seq x y z
N MET A 1 -18.44 20.35 3.97
CA MET A 1 -17.20 21.07 4.39
C MET A 1 -16.07 20.48 3.59
N GLN A 2 -15.10 21.25 3.14
CA GLN A 2 -13.91 20.70 2.48
C GLN A 2 -12.70 21.58 2.80
N GLY A 3 -11.50 21.01 2.79
CA GLY A 3 -10.29 21.75 3.09
C GLY A 3 -9.07 20.85 3.17
N ASN A 4 -7.98 21.41 3.70
CA ASN A 4 -6.71 20.71 3.89
C ASN A 4 -6.39 20.59 5.38
N LEU A 5 -5.77 19.47 5.79
CA LEU A 5 -5.37 19.21 7.17
C LEU A 5 -4.23 20.13 7.67
N ASN A 6 -3.57 20.86 6.78
CA ASN A 6 -2.65 21.94 7.15
C ASN A 6 -3.36 23.16 7.77
N GLU A 7 -4.65 23.33 7.48
CA GLU A 7 -5.44 24.49 7.92
C GLU A 7 -6.27 24.18 9.16
N ILE A 8 -6.74 22.94 9.29
CA ILE A 8 -7.58 22.47 10.39
C ILE A 8 -7.28 21.01 10.69
N ASP A 9 -7.05 20.70 11.97
CA ASP A 9 -6.74 19.34 12.39
C ASP A 9 -7.98 18.44 12.44
N ILE A 10 -7.76 17.12 12.42
CA ILE A 10 -8.84 16.13 12.47
C ILE A 10 -9.69 16.27 13.74
N CYS A 11 -9.08 16.59 14.88
CA CYS A 11 -9.80 16.82 16.14
C CYS A 11 -10.85 17.93 15.99
N SER A 12 -10.48 19.08 15.42
CA SER A 12 -11.38 20.20 15.21
C SER A 12 -12.47 19.85 14.20
N ILE A 13 -12.15 19.12 13.13
CA ILE A 13 -13.16 18.66 12.16
C ILE A 13 -14.21 17.78 12.84
N LEU A 14 -13.77 16.79 13.64
CA LEU A 14 -14.66 15.89 14.37
C LEU A 14 -15.51 16.64 15.40
N GLN A 15 -14.93 17.61 16.11
CA GLN A 15 -15.65 18.46 17.06
C GLN A 15 -16.72 19.33 16.38
N LEU A 16 -16.44 19.87 15.18
CA LEU A 16 -17.43 20.63 14.40
C LEU A 16 -18.60 19.76 13.94
N ILE A 17 -18.36 18.48 13.65
CA ILE A 17 -19.40 17.51 13.30
C ILE A 17 -20.26 17.17 14.53
N GLU A 18 -19.62 16.96 15.69
CA GLU A 18 -20.29 16.69 16.98
C GLU A 18 -21.18 17.85 17.41
N LEU A 19 -20.62 19.07 17.52
CA LEU A 19 -21.36 20.27 17.92
C LEU A 19 -22.47 20.63 16.93
N GLY A 20 -22.22 20.41 15.64
CA GLY A 20 -23.20 20.65 14.59
C GLY A 20 -24.22 19.53 14.43
N GLN A 21 -24.15 18.44 15.22
CA GLN A 21 -25.01 17.25 15.13
C GLN A 21 -25.18 16.76 13.68
N ARG A 22 -24.09 16.77 12.90
CA ARG A 22 -24.15 16.54 11.46
C ARG A 22 -24.27 15.05 11.11
N THR A 23 -24.93 14.78 9.99
CA THR A 23 -25.16 13.43 9.45
C THR A 23 -24.61 13.36 8.04
N GLY A 24 -23.80 12.35 7.74
CA GLY A 24 -23.12 12.25 6.45
C GLY A 24 -21.83 11.44 6.52
N GLN A 25 -20.94 11.68 5.56
CA GLN A 25 -19.66 10.99 5.45
C GLN A 25 -18.51 11.99 5.35
N LEU A 26 -17.42 11.73 6.09
CA LEU A 26 -16.13 12.43 5.97
C LEU A 26 -15.18 11.52 5.21
N LEU A 27 -14.72 11.99 4.04
CA LEU A 27 -13.59 11.43 3.30
C LEU A 27 -12.33 12.21 3.68
N VAL A 28 -11.27 11.50 4.04
CA VAL A 28 -9.93 12.05 4.27
C VAL A 28 -8.96 11.31 3.36
N GLU A 29 -8.10 12.06 2.66
CA GLU A 29 -7.09 11.50 1.76
C GLU A 29 -5.72 12.08 2.13
N ALA A 30 -4.72 11.23 2.30
CA ALA A 30 -3.35 11.65 2.56
C ALA A 30 -2.37 10.86 1.70
N PRO A 31 -1.22 11.46 1.33
CA PRO A 31 -0.13 10.70 0.74
C PRO A 31 0.34 9.62 1.74
N SER A 32 0.58 8.39 1.28
CA SER A 32 1.08 7.33 2.17
C SER A 32 2.38 7.75 2.84
N SER A 33 2.37 7.78 4.17
CA SER A 33 3.57 7.98 4.98
C SER A 33 4.36 6.68 5.06
N HIS A 34 4.95 6.24 3.95
CA HIS A 34 6.12 5.37 4.06
C HIS A 34 7.31 6.27 4.36
N HIS A 35 7.79 6.23 5.59
CA HIS A 35 8.99 6.94 6.00
C HIS A 35 10.13 6.61 5.04
N SER A 36 10.53 7.61 4.26
CA SER A 36 11.85 7.69 3.68
C SER A 36 12.86 7.56 4.82
N ASN A 37 13.73 6.56 4.72
CA ASN A 37 14.87 6.44 5.61
C ASN A 37 15.70 7.72 5.51
N ARG A 38 16.26 8.15 6.64
CA ARG A 38 17.24 9.24 6.74
C ARG A 38 18.44 8.92 5.84
N ASP A 39 18.43 9.49 4.66
CA ASP A 39 19.58 10.06 3.97
C ASP A 39 19.01 10.96 2.87
N GLY A 40 19.54 12.17 2.75
CA GLY A 40 19.03 13.22 1.87
C GLY A 40 19.20 12.91 0.37
N GLN A 41 18.47 11.92 -0.14
CA GLN A 41 18.22 11.70 -1.55
C GLN A 41 16.72 11.54 -1.74
N GLU A 42 16.11 12.54 -2.38
CA GLU A 42 14.75 12.45 -2.90
C GLU A 42 14.63 11.22 -3.80
N ILE A 43 13.99 10.17 -3.29
CA ILE A 43 13.66 8.97 -4.07
C ILE A 43 12.48 9.31 -4.97
N LEU A 44 12.78 9.95 -6.10
CA LEU A 44 11.89 10.14 -7.24
C LEU A 44 11.51 8.75 -7.82
N GLY A 45 10.36 8.19 -7.43
CA GLY A 45 9.88 6.96 -8.07
C GLY A 45 8.83 6.12 -7.36
N TYR A 46 8.22 6.57 -6.27
CA TYR A 46 6.99 5.96 -5.76
C TYR A 46 5.85 6.93 -5.98
N ARG A 47 4.91 6.60 -6.88
CA ARG A 47 3.58 7.16 -6.79
C ARG A 47 3.02 6.71 -5.45
N SER A 48 3.06 7.60 -4.48
CA SER A 48 2.49 7.44 -3.15
C SER A 48 1.06 6.94 -3.31
N LYS A 49 0.82 5.69 -2.90
CA LYS A 49 -0.52 5.12 -2.78
C LYS A 49 -1.28 6.06 -1.83
N GLN A 50 -2.15 6.92 -2.36
CA GLN A 50 -2.94 7.80 -1.51
C GLN A 50 -3.78 6.90 -0.60
N GLN A 51 -3.60 7.05 0.70
CA GLN A 51 -4.44 6.40 1.68
C GLN A 51 -5.69 7.25 1.83
N SER A 52 -6.85 6.60 1.76
CA SER A 52 -8.14 7.22 1.95
C SER A 52 -8.83 6.60 3.16
N TRP A 53 -9.54 7.42 3.92
CA TRP A 53 -10.34 7.01 5.06
C TRP A 53 -11.74 7.60 4.93
N LEU A 54 -12.74 6.79 5.21
CA LEU A 54 -14.15 7.18 5.24
C LEU A 54 -14.68 7.03 6.66
N VAL A 55 -15.31 8.08 7.18
CA VAL A 55 -15.98 8.06 8.49
C VAL A 55 -17.45 8.43 8.29
N PHE A 56 -18.35 7.59 8.78
CA PHE A 56 -19.80 7.76 8.65
C PHE A 56 -20.40 8.27 9.95
N PHE A 57 -21.26 9.28 9.84
CA PHE A 57 -21.85 9.98 10.98
C PHE A 57 -23.37 10.01 10.94
N LEU A 58 -23.97 9.99 12.13
CA LEU A 58 -25.39 10.22 12.38
C LEU A 58 -25.54 11.10 13.61
N ASN A 59 -26.19 12.24 13.46
CA ASN A 59 -26.48 13.19 14.54
C ASN A 59 -25.23 13.49 15.40
N GLY A 60 -24.10 13.76 14.75
CA GLY A 60 -22.84 14.05 15.45
C GLY A 60 -22.16 12.86 16.13
N GLN A 61 -22.62 11.63 15.89
CA GLN A 61 -22.00 10.39 16.39
C GLN A 61 -21.40 9.58 15.25
N ILE A 62 -20.35 8.79 15.52
CA ILE A 62 -19.72 7.90 14.54
C ILE A 62 -20.49 6.57 14.47
N ILE A 63 -20.87 6.17 13.26
CA ILE A 63 -21.47 4.85 13.00
C ILE A 63 -20.39 3.83 12.63
N TYR A 64 -19.53 4.20 11.68
CA TYR A 64 -18.57 3.29 11.07
C TYR A 64 -17.37 4.03 10.48
N CYS A 65 -16.24 3.34 10.34
CA CYS A 65 -15.04 3.84 9.68
C CYS A 65 -14.45 2.79 8.73
N GLN A 66 -14.03 3.22 7.55
CA GLN A 66 -13.35 2.39 6.56
C GLN A 66 -11.99 2.99 6.18
N GLU A 67 -11.01 2.13 5.98
CA GLU A 67 -9.72 2.48 5.37
C GLU A 67 -9.65 1.89 3.95
N GLY A 68 -9.39 2.74 2.96
CA GLY A 68 -9.33 2.38 1.55
C GLY A 68 -10.67 1.99 0.93
N GLU A 69 -10.65 1.61 -0.35
CA GLU A 69 -11.88 1.50 -1.12
C GLU A 69 -12.50 0.09 -1.16
N SER A 70 -11.79 -1.01 -0.81
CA SER A 70 -12.33 -2.34 -1.17
C SER A 70 -11.70 -3.60 -0.56
N SER A 71 -10.85 -3.53 0.46
CA SER A 71 -10.27 -4.77 1.03
C SER A 71 -11.05 -5.24 2.25
N LEU A 72 -11.70 -6.40 2.18
CA LEU A 72 -12.32 -7.08 3.34
C LEU A 72 -11.29 -7.69 4.31
N SER A 73 -10.00 -7.38 4.14
CA SER A 73 -8.91 -7.95 4.95
C SER A 73 -9.04 -7.57 6.43
N ARG A 74 -9.39 -6.31 6.74
CA ARG A 74 -9.52 -5.83 8.13
C ARG A 74 -10.59 -6.62 8.87
N ILE A 75 -11.76 -6.76 8.26
CA ILE A 75 -12.85 -7.56 8.81
C ILE A 75 -12.49 -9.04 8.90
N GLY A 76 -11.81 -9.60 7.89
CA GLY A 76 -11.34 -10.97 7.91
C GLY A 76 -10.45 -11.27 9.12
N ASP A 77 -9.52 -10.37 9.43
CA ASP A 77 -8.64 -10.49 10.60
C ASP A 77 -9.43 -10.51 11.93
N TYR A 78 -10.45 -9.66 12.05
CA TYR A 78 -11.34 -9.63 13.22
C TYR A 78 -12.18 -10.90 13.35
N LEU A 79 -12.74 -11.38 12.24
CA LEU A 79 -13.59 -12.58 12.22
C LEU A 79 -12.80 -13.86 12.57
N ARG A 80 -11.50 -13.88 12.26
CA ARG A 80 -10.60 -14.98 12.62
C ARG A 80 -10.53 -15.21 14.13
N HIS A 81 -10.56 -14.14 14.94
CA HIS A 81 -10.60 -14.24 16.40
C HIS A 81 -11.84 -15.00 16.88
N TYR A 82 -12.98 -14.79 16.21
CA TYR A 82 -14.25 -15.43 16.52
C TYR A 82 -14.45 -16.78 15.82
N ARG A 83 -13.44 -17.29 15.10
CA ARG A 83 -13.48 -18.54 14.32
C ARG A 83 -14.58 -18.56 13.26
N VAL A 84 -14.87 -17.41 12.67
CA VAL A 84 -15.82 -17.28 11.56
C VAL A 84 -15.03 -17.31 10.25
N GLU A 85 -15.36 -18.27 9.38
CA GLU A 85 -14.75 -18.37 8.06
C GLU A 85 -15.41 -17.38 7.08
N MET A 86 -14.58 -16.63 6.36
CA MET A 86 -15.03 -15.75 5.28
C MET A 86 -15.54 -16.60 4.11
N ARG A 87 -16.82 -16.45 3.73
CA ARG A 87 -17.38 -17.13 2.56
C ARG A 87 -17.44 -16.17 1.37
N LEU A 88 -16.76 -16.53 0.28
CA LEU A 88 -16.67 -15.71 -0.95
C LEU A 88 -18.04 -15.45 -1.61
N GLU A 89 -19.01 -16.34 -1.44
CA GLU A 89 -20.37 -16.19 -1.98
C GLU A 89 -21.15 -15.02 -1.35
N GLU A 90 -20.86 -14.70 -0.08
CA GLU A 90 -21.48 -13.59 0.66
C GLU A 90 -20.96 -12.22 0.19
N ILE A 91 -19.78 -12.21 -0.45
CA ILE A 91 -19.13 -11.01 -1.01
C ILE A 91 -19.91 -10.47 -2.20
N GLN A 92 -20.51 -11.34 -3.01
CA GLN A 92 -21.35 -10.91 -4.14
C GLN A 92 -22.65 -10.25 -3.65
N SER A 93 -23.28 -10.77 -2.58
CA SER A 93 -24.46 -10.14 -1.98
C SER A 93 -24.16 -8.81 -1.30
N ALA A 94 -23.03 -8.67 -0.59
CA ALA A 94 -22.65 -7.42 0.05
C ALA A 94 -22.25 -6.33 -0.96
N SER A 95 -21.67 -6.72 -2.10
CA SER A 95 -21.33 -5.82 -3.21
C SER A 95 -22.57 -5.32 -3.99
N LEU A 96 -23.71 -6.00 -3.87
CA LEU A 96 -24.99 -5.58 -4.47
C LEU A 96 -25.70 -4.49 -3.65
N CYS A 97 -25.28 -4.26 -2.40
CA CYS A 97 -25.73 -3.12 -1.62
C CYS A 97 -24.91 -1.88 -2.01
N SER A 98 -25.56 -0.89 -2.61
CA SER A 98 -25.07 0.37 -3.17
C SER A 98 -24.44 1.35 -2.16
N ILE A 99 -23.76 0.86 -1.12
CA ILE A 99 -23.21 1.65 -0.02
C ILE A 99 -21.68 1.70 -0.15
N ASN A 100 -21.08 2.89 0.01
CA ASN A 100 -19.63 3.15 0.07
C ASN A 100 -18.92 2.46 1.27
N ALA A 101 -19.46 1.35 1.79
CA ALA A 101 -18.99 0.63 2.98
C ALA A 101 -19.19 -0.90 2.83
N PRO A 102 -18.46 -1.57 1.92
CA PRO A 102 -18.56 -3.02 1.72
C PRO A 102 -18.29 -3.83 2.98
N GLU A 103 -17.37 -3.35 3.83
CA GLU A 103 -17.07 -3.96 5.12
C GLU A 103 -18.31 -3.98 6.05
N TYR A 104 -19.01 -2.86 6.15
CA TYR A 104 -20.21 -2.75 6.96
C TYR A 104 -21.36 -3.62 6.43
N ALA A 105 -21.55 -3.62 5.10
CA ALA A 105 -22.55 -4.45 4.43
C ALA A 105 -22.30 -5.94 4.68
N TYR A 106 -21.03 -6.37 4.66
CA TYR A 106 -20.66 -7.75 4.97
C TYR A 106 -20.97 -8.12 6.42
N LEU A 107 -20.65 -7.24 7.39
CA LEU A 107 -20.97 -7.47 8.79
C LEU A 107 -22.49 -7.59 9.03
N TRP A 108 -23.29 -6.77 8.33
CA TRP A 108 -24.74 -6.87 8.34
C TRP A 108 -25.23 -8.23 7.82
N ALA A 109 -24.71 -8.68 6.69
CA ALA A 109 -25.09 -9.97 6.11
C ALA A 109 -24.83 -11.14 7.07
N LEU A 110 -23.74 -11.09 7.85
CA LEU A 110 -23.45 -12.09 8.88
C LEU A 110 -24.45 -12.05 10.06
N LEU A 111 -24.93 -10.86 10.43
CA LEU A 111 -25.94 -10.70 11.49
C LEU A 111 -27.31 -11.19 11.06
N GLU A 112 -27.74 -10.84 9.84
CA GLU A 112 -29.03 -11.25 9.27
C GLU A 112 -29.14 -12.78 9.19
N ARG A 113 -28.03 -13.45 8.88
CA ARG A 113 -27.93 -14.93 8.84
C ARG A 113 -27.70 -15.58 10.20
N ASN A 114 -27.65 -14.81 11.29
CA ASN A 114 -27.32 -15.29 12.65
C ASN A 114 -25.98 -16.03 12.76
N ILE A 115 -25.01 -15.75 11.86
CA ILE A 115 -23.66 -16.33 11.92
C ILE A 115 -22.87 -15.71 13.08
N ILE A 116 -23.05 -14.41 13.32
CA ILE A 116 -22.45 -13.68 14.43
C ILE A 116 -23.53 -13.08 15.34
N LYS A 117 -23.21 -12.91 16.62
CA LYS A 117 -24.10 -12.24 17.58
C LYS A 117 -23.94 -10.71 17.50
N PRO A 118 -24.97 -9.91 17.79
CA PRO A 118 -24.89 -8.45 17.79
C PRO A 118 -23.72 -7.89 18.62
N LYS A 119 -23.44 -8.48 19.79
CA LYS A 119 -22.31 -8.08 20.64
C LYS A 119 -20.94 -8.22 19.93
N ILE A 120 -20.77 -9.25 19.11
CA ILE A 120 -19.54 -9.47 18.34
C ILE A 120 -19.41 -8.41 17.27
N ALA A 121 -20.48 -8.13 16.52
CA ALA A 121 -20.49 -7.10 15.50
C ALA A 121 -20.15 -5.71 16.08
N VAL A 122 -20.75 -5.34 17.22
CA VAL A 122 -20.43 -4.08 17.92
C VAL A 122 -18.97 -4.03 18.34
N SER A 123 -18.40 -5.13 18.84
CA SER A 123 -16.97 -5.20 19.19
C SER A 123 -16.06 -5.00 17.97
N ILE A 124 -16.41 -5.58 16.82
CA ILE A 124 -15.65 -5.44 15.58
C ILE A 124 -15.73 -4.00 15.06
N ILE A 125 -16.93 -3.41 15.03
CA ILE A 125 -17.14 -2.01 14.63
C ILE A 125 -16.30 -1.09 15.51
N HIS A 126 -16.35 -1.27 16.84
CA HIS A 126 -15.56 -0.47 17.76
C HIS A 126 -14.05 -0.59 17.48
N GLY A 127 -13.55 -1.79 17.19
CA GLY A 127 -12.15 -2.00 16.80
C GLY A 127 -11.77 -1.29 15.50
N LEU A 128 -12.59 -1.42 14.46
CA LEU A 128 -12.37 -0.78 13.16
C LEU A 128 -12.39 0.75 13.24
N VAL A 129 -13.36 1.32 13.98
CA VAL A 129 -13.45 2.75 14.26
C VAL A 129 -12.21 3.23 15.00
N HIS A 130 -11.80 2.50 16.04
CA HIS A 130 -10.64 2.86 16.84
C HIS A 130 -9.34 2.85 16.02
N GLU A 131 -9.14 1.85 15.18
CA GLU A 131 -7.97 1.78 14.28
C GLU A 131 -7.94 2.96 13.30
N THR A 132 -9.07 3.23 12.63
CA THR A 132 -9.15 4.34 11.67
C THR A 132 -8.95 5.69 12.35
N LEU A 133 -9.52 5.90 13.54
CA LEU A 133 -9.27 7.11 14.33
C LEU A 133 -7.79 7.22 14.75
N PHE A 134 -7.15 6.10 15.10
CA PHE A 134 -5.72 6.10 15.44
C PHE A 134 -4.86 6.60 14.27
N ASP A 135 -5.20 6.17 13.05
CA ASP A 135 -4.51 6.61 11.83
C ASP A 135 -4.81 8.08 11.52
N LEU A 136 -6.10 8.46 11.50
CA LEU A 136 -6.55 9.82 11.23
C LEU A 136 -5.95 10.85 12.20
N LEU A 137 -5.95 10.56 13.50
CA LEU A 137 -5.39 11.45 14.53
C LEU A 137 -3.86 11.50 14.51
N SER A 138 -3.21 10.60 13.76
CA SER A 138 -1.77 10.62 13.51
C SER A 138 -1.39 11.40 12.25
N LEU A 139 -2.36 11.80 11.41
CA LEU A 139 -2.12 12.57 10.20
C LEU A 139 -1.82 14.04 10.52
N HIS A 140 -0.88 14.62 9.77
CA HIS A 140 -0.53 16.04 9.85
C HIS A 140 -0.74 16.76 8.51
N GLN A 141 -1.05 16.02 7.43
CA GLN A 141 -1.25 16.52 6.08
C GLN A 141 -2.28 15.65 5.37
N GLY A 142 -3.08 16.26 4.48
CA GLY A 142 -4.11 15.56 3.71
C GLY A 142 -5.22 16.50 3.28
N ASN A 143 -6.11 16.03 2.42
CA ASN A 143 -7.34 16.72 2.05
C ASN A 143 -8.52 16.04 2.73
N PHE A 144 -9.57 16.79 3.03
CA PHE A 144 -10.81 16.23 3.54
C PHE A 144 -12.03 16.83 2.86
N ILE A 145 -13.07 16.01 2.74
CA ILE A 145 -14.38 16.41 2.22
C ILE A 145 -15.45 15.76 3.07
N PHE A 146 -16.31 16.57 3.68
CA PHE A 146 -17.52 16.13 4.37
C PHE A 146 -18.74 16.36 3.46
N HIS A 147 -19.39 15.26 3.11
CA HIS A 147 -20.66 15.22 2.39
C HIS A 147 -21.80 14.99 3.38
N GLN A 148 -22.69 15.97 3.52
CA GLN A 148 -23.96 15.76 4.22
C GLN A 148 -24.82 14.80 3.39
N GLY A 149 -25.43 13.81 4.02
CA GLY A 149 -26.19 12.80 3.30
C GLY A 149 -27.00 11.89 4.21
N VAL A 150 -27.48 10.79 3.63
CA VAL A 150 -28.22 9.77 4.36
C VAL A 150 -27.26 9.00 5.26
N ALA A 151 -27.68 8.77 6.51
CA ALA A 151 -26.92 7.94 7.44
C ALA A 151 -26.83 6.50 6.91
N LEU A 152 -25.73 5.84 7.26
CA LEU A 152 -25.53 4.46 6.88
C LEU A 152 -26.62 3.58 7.54
N ALA A 153 -27.29 2.77 6.71
CA ALA A 153 -28.37 1.90 7.11
C ALA A 153 -28.02 0.43 6.81
N PRO A 154 -28.40 -0.52 7.66
CA PRO A 154 -29.07 -0.34 8.96
C PRO A 154 -28.11 0.16 10.05
N GLN A 155 -28.63 0.76 11.13
CA GLN A 155 -27.81 1.30 12.23
C GLN A 155 -27.48 0.19 13.23
N LEU A 156 -26.23 -0.26 13.23
CA LEU A 156 -25.75 -1.34 14.12
C LEU A 156 -25.30 -0.81 15.48
N ASN A 157 -24.62 0.33 15.48
CA ASN A 157 -24.11 0.99 16.67
C ASN A 157 -23.81 2.47 16.38
N THR A 158 -23.82 3.30 17.42
CA THR A 158 -23.29 4.66 17.35
C THR A 158 -22.29 4.89 18.48
N LEU A 159 -21.31 5.74 18.23
CA LEU A 159 -20.22 6.04 19.15
C LEU A 159 -20.04 7.55 19.30
N GLU A 160 -19.93 8.02 20.54
CA GLU A 160 -19.68 9.42 20.85
C GLU A 160 -18.24 9.83 20.46
N ILE A 161 -18.09 11.02 19.88
CA ILE A 161 -16.84 11.49 19.31
C ILE A 161 -15.87 11.90 20.43
N ALA A 162 -16.29 12.79 21.34
CA ALA A 162 -15.41 13.31 22.39
C ALA A 162 -14.67 12.25 23.23
N PRO A 163 -15.34 11.22 23.81
CA PRO A 163 -14.64 10.21 24.62
C PRO A 163 -13.72 9.33 23.77
N LEU A 164 -14.09 9.02 22.53
CA LEU A 164 -13.26 8.24 21.62
C LEU A 164 -11.99 9.00 21.23
N VAL A 165 -12.13 10.24 20.78
CA VAL A 165 -11.00 11.08 20.37
C VAL A 165 -10.04 11.25 21.55
N THR A 166 -10.55 11.58 22.74
CA THR A 166 -9.71 11.72 23.95
C THR A 166 -8.89 10.46 24.24
N LYS A 167 -9.54 9.29 24.18
CA LYS A 167 -8.88 7.99 24.41
C LYS A 167 -7.82 7.69 23.36
N VAL A 168 -8.16 7.85 22.08
CA VAL A 168 -7.27 7.51 20.96
C VAL A 168 -6.10 8.51 20.87
N THR A 169 -6.34 9.81 21.09
CA THR A 169 -5.27 10.82 21.14
C THR A 169 -4.24 10.49 22.22
N LYS A 170 -4.68 10.05 23.42
CA LYS A 170 -3.76 9.58 24.46
C LYS A 170 -2.94 8.38 24.00
N GLN A 171 -3.56 7.41 23.32
CA GLN A 171 -2.83 6.25 22.81
C GLN A 171 -1.84 6.61 21.70
N VAL A 172 -2.19 7.54 20.81
CA VAL A 172 -1.27 8.06 19.77
C VAL A 172 -0.07 8.76 20.42
N GLN A 173 -0.29 9.54 21.49
CA GLN A 173 0.80 10.16 22.25
C GLN A 173 1.73 9.13 22.89
N GLU A 174 1.18 8.09 23.53
CA GLU A 174 1.96 7.00 24.12
C GLU A 174 2.68 6.17 23.03
N TRP A 175 2.06 5.96 21.86
CA TRP A 175 2.69 5.30 20.73
C TRP A 175 3.93 6.05 20.24
N LYS A 176 3.85 7.38 20.14
CA LYS A 176 4.98 8.23 19.72
C LYS A 176 6.22 8.06 20.63
N GLN A 177 6.05 7.63 21.87
CA GLN A 177 7.15 7.35 22.81
C GLN A 177 7.91 6.06 22.49
N LEU A 178 7.36 5.16 21.65
CA LEU A 178 7.99 3.90 21.26
C LEU A 178 9.01 4.09 20.12
N TYR A 179 9.05 5.27 19.51
CA TYR A 179 10.08 5.67 18.55
C TYR A 179 11.46 5.76 19.24
N PRO A 180 12.58 5.35 18.60
CA PRO A 180 12.72 4.91 17.20
C PRO A 180 12.50 3.41 16.96
N HIS A 181 12.28 2.63 18.01
CA HIS A 181 12.23 1.16 17.94
C HIS A 181 10.97 0.65 17.25
N ILE A 182 9.81 1.24 17.52
CA ILE A 182 8.54 0.97 16.84
C ILE A 182 8.12 2.25 16.11
N GLN A 183 8.04 2.17 14.79
CA GLN A 183 7.84 3.31 13.90
C GLN A 183 6.46 3.31 13.27
N SER A 184 5.91 2.13 12.95
CA SER A 184 4.63 2.01 12.28
C SER A 184 3.83 0.78 12.73
N PRO A 185 2.50 0.92 12.87
CA PRO A 185 1.57 -0.21 13.00
C PRO A 185 1.74 -1.33 11.97
N GLU A 186 2.25 -1.00 10.78
CA GLU A 186 2.40 -1.93 9.67
C GLU A 186 3.72 -2.71 9.68
N GLN A 187 4.57 -2.50 10.69
CA GLN A 187 5.79 -3.29 10.84
C GLN A 187 5.49 -4.75 11.20
N LEU A 188 6.34 -5.64 10.72
CA LEU A 188 6.30 -7.09 10.85
C LEU A 188 7.37 -7.51 11.87
N PRO A 189 7.00 -8.14 12.99
CA PRO A 189 7.95 -8.69 13.92
C PRO A 189 8.63 -9.93 13.33
N VAL A 190 9.96 -9.96 13.44
CA VAL A 190 10.86 -11.04 13.01
C VAL A 190 11.80 -11.35 14.16
N LEU A 191 12.13 -12.62 14.38
CA LEU A 191 13.10 -13.01 15.40
C LEU A 191 14.52 -12.63 15.00
N ALA A 192 15.23 -11.94 15.88
CA ALA A 192 16.63 -11.61 15.70
C ALA A 192 17.51 -12.79 16.15
N ASP A 193 18.00 -13.56 15.17
CA ASP A 193 18.85 -14.75 15.32
C ASP A 193 18.25 -15.87 16.22
N PRO A 194 17.59 -16.89 15.64
CA PRO A 194 16.95 -17.96 16.41
C PRO A 194 17.93 -18.79 17.25
N VAL A 195 19.24 -18.80 16.91
CA VAL A 195 20.23 -19.63 17.61
C VAL A 195 20.61 -19.05 18.98
N ARG A 196 20.75 -17.72 19.07
CA ARG A 196 21.06 -17.00 20.32
C ARG A 196 19.85 -16.89 21.26
N LEU A 197 18.64 -16.91 20.71
CA LEU A 197 17.40 -16.83 21.48
C LEU A 197 17.12 -18.13 22.25
N CYS A 198 17.41 -19.29 21.65
CA CYS A 198 17.23 -20.61 22.26
C CYS A 198 18.07 -20.83 23.52
N SER A 199 19.19 -20.12 23.68
CA SER A 199 20.03 -20.18 24.89
C SER A 199 19.63 -19.18 25.98
N SER A 200 18.83 -18.15 25.65
CA SER A 200 18.58 -17.01 26.53
C SER A 200 17.15 -16.95 27.09
N LEU A 201 16.19 -17.63 26.47
CA LEU A 201 14.76 -17.56 26.82
C LEU A 201 14.16 -18.94 27.16
N PRO A 202 13.18 -19.00 28.09
CA PRO A 202 12.40 -20.21 28.31
C PRO A 202 11.70 -20.67 27.03
N THR A 203 11.70 -21.97 26.77
CA THR A 203 11.12 -22.60 25.56
C THR A 203 9.64 -22.23 25.35
N ALA A 204 8.87 -22.07 26.43
CA ALA A 204 7.47 -21.63 26.36
C ALA A 204 7.29 -20.19 25.85
N THR A 205 8.22 -19.29 26.17
CA THR A 205 8.21 -17.91 25.66
C THR A 205 8.63 -17.92 24.19
N LEU A 206 9.65 -18.71 23.85
CA LEU A 206 10.19 -18.81 22.51
C LEU A 206 9.16 -19.39 21.51
N ASN A 207 8.41 -20.42 21.89
CA ASN A 207 7.32 -20.97 21.08
C ASN A 207 6.21 -19.95 20.82
N LYS A 208 5.91 -19.09 21.81
CA LYS A 208 4.95 -17.98 21.63
C LYS A 208 5.52 -16.95 20.67
N LEU A 209 6.75 -16.49 20.89
CA LEU A 209 7.43 -15.51 20.04
C LEU A 209 7.50 -15.99 18.57
N GLN A 210 7.87 -17.25 18.34
CA GLN A 210 7.92 -17.85 17.00
C GLN A 210 6.56 -17.85 16.28
N HIS A 211 5.46 -18.00 17.01
CA HIS A 211 4.13 -18.06 16.41
C HIS A 211 3.67 -16.71 15.85
N TRP A 212 4.08 -15.59 16.46
CA TRP A 212 3.65 -14.26 16.03
C TRP A 212 4.75 -13.40 15.41
N ALA A 213 6.03 -13.72 15.59
CA ALA A 213 7.17 -13.11 14.91
C ALA A 213 7.51 -13.87 13.62
N ASP A 214 6.49 -14.08 12.78
CA ASP A 214 6.54 -14.87 11.55
C ASP A 214 7.07 -14.07 10.34
N GLY A 215 7.28 -12.77 10.51
CA GLY A 215 7.59 -11.84 9.41
C GLY A 215 6.46 -11.66 8.40
N LYS A 216 5.26 -12.17 8.66
CA LYS A 216 4.12 -12.10 7.72
C LYS A 216 2.94 -11.34 8.29
N THR A 217 2.79 -11.34 9.62
CA THR A 217 1.67 -10.72 10.32
C THR A 217 2.10 -9.38 10.92
N SER A 218 1.49 -8.26 10.52
CA SER A 218 1.87 -6.93 11.04
C SER A 218 1.45 -6.73 12.49
N LEU A 219 2.02 -5.74 13.19
CA LEU A 219 1.60 -5.39 14.56
C LEU A 219 0.09 -5.09 14.63
N ARG A 220 -0.44 -4.43 13.61
CA ARG A 220 -1.88 -4.19 13.49
C ARG A 220 -2.67 -5.48 13.34
N GLN A 221 -2.25 -6.38 12.44
CA GLN A 221 -2.92 -7.67 12.27
C GLN A 221 -2.85 -8.53 13.53
N LEU A 222 -1.72 -8.52 14.24
CA LEU A 222 -1.59 -9.18 15.54
C LEU A 222 -2.57 -8.62 16.57
N ALA A 223 -2.72 -7.29 16.63
CA ALA A 223 -3.70 -6.65 17.50
C ALA A 223 -5.15 -7.11 17.19
N ARG A 224 -5.51 -7.22 15.91
CA ARG A 224 -6.81 -7.75 15.47
C ARG A 224 -7.00 -9.21 15.87
N HIS A 225 -6.02 -10.08 15.58
CA HIS A 225 -6.09 -11.51 15.92
C HIS A 225 -6.24 -11.75 17.43
N LEU A 226 -5.56 -10.92 18.24
CA LEU A 226 -5.62 -11.00 19.70
C LEU A 226 -6.84 -10.28 20.29
N ASN A 227 -7.59 -9.52 19.48
CA ASN A 227 -8.66 -8.62 19.90
C ASN A 227 -8.20 -7.68 21.03
N ARG A 228 -7.03 -7.06 20.81
CA ARG A 228 -6.39 -6.10 21.73
C ARG A 228 -6.07 -4.80 21.01
N ASP A 229 -5.94 -3.72 21.75
CA ASP A 229 -5.49 -2.46 21.19
C ASP A 229 -4.02 -2.54 20.76
N ILE A 230 -3.68 -1.82 19.69
CA ILE A 230 -2.36 -1.88 19.07
C ILE A 230 -1.25 -1.42 20.03
N LEU A 231 -1.55 -0.46 20.91
CA LEU A 231 -0.60 0.05 21.89
C LEU A 231 -0.26 -1.01 22.94
N THR A 232 -1.24 -1.77 23.42
CA THR A 232 -0.99 -2.91 24.33
C THR A 232 -0.09 -3.95 23.69
N VAL A 233 -0.31 -4.29 22.42
CA VAL A 233 0.57 -5.22 21.69
C VAL A 233 1.97 -4.63 21.55
N ALA A 234 2.09 -3.37 21.13
CA ALA A 234 3.38 -2.71 20.96
C ALA A 234 4.17 -2.61 22.28
N LYS A 235 3.52 -2.27 23.40
CA LYS A 235 4.16 -2.27 24.72
C LYS A 235 4.59 -3.66 25.17
N ALA A 236 3.82 -4.70 24.85
CA ALA A 236 4.18 -6.07 25.19
C ALA A 236 5.44 -6.53 24.45
N ILE A 237 5.62 -6.13 23.20
CA ILE A 237 6.79 -6.52 22.39
C ILE A 237 7.99 -5.58 22.59
N TYR A 238 7.76 -4.35 23.03
CA TYR A 238 8.80 -3.31 23.14
C TYR A 238 10.06 -3.76 23.92
N PRO A 239 9.98 -4.45 25.07
CA PRO A 239 11.18 -4.94 25.76
C PRO A 239 12.01 -5.90 24.92
N TYR A 240 11.36 -6.77 24.13
CA TYR A 240 12.03 -7.72 23.26
C TYR A 240 12.71 -7.03 22.07
N VAL A 241 12.13 -5.92 21.57
CA VAL A 241 12.75 -5.09 20.53
C VAL A 241 13.96 -4.34 21.09
N GLN A 242 13.88 -3.80 22.32
CA GLN A 242 15.01 -3.13 22.97
C GLN A 242 16.19 -4.06 23.24
N GLN A 243 15.91 -5.32 23.59
CA GLN A 243 16.92 -6.36 23.80
C GLN A 243 17.44 -6.98 22.48
N ASN A 244 16.99 -6.47 21.33
CA ASN A 244 17.33 -6.97 20.00
C ASN A 244 17.03 -8.47 19.84
N TRP A 245 15.97 -8.94 20.47
CA TRP A 245 15.39 -10.28 20.30
C TRP A 245 14.35 -10.31 19.17
N LEU A 246 13.74 -9.15 18.91
CA LEU A 246 12.81 -8.93 17.82
C LEU A 246 13.25 -7.74 16.99
N GLN A 247 13.19 -7.92 15.68
CA GLN A 247 13.36 -6.85 14.69
C GLN A 247 12.00 -6.55 14.06
N LEU A 248 11.73 -5.26 13.85
CA LEU A 248 10.50 -4.79 13.24
C LEU A 248 10.79 -4.31 11.82
N VAL A 249 10.29 -5.06 10.87
CA VAL A 249 10.66 -4.96 9.45
C VAL A 249 9.43 -4.55 8.64
N TYR A 250 9.59 -3.96 7.46
CA TYR A 250 8.47 -3.73 6.55
C TYR A 250 8.38 -4.88 5.54
N SER A 251 7.20 -5.13 4.98
CA SER A 251 6.98 -6.19 3.99
C SER A 251 7.93 -6.09 2.78
N VAL A 252 8.30 -4.86 2.39
CA VAL A 252 9.27 -4.59 1.31
C VAL A 252 10.70 -5.00 1.69
N THR A 253 11.07 -4.89 2.96
CA THR A 253 12.43 -5.23 3.44
C THR A 253 12.61 -6.75 3.54
N LEU A 254 11.57 -7.50 3.92
CA LEU A 254 11.58 -8.96 3.90
C LEU A 254 11.64 -9.56 2.48
N GLN A 255 11.09 -8.85 1.49
CA GLN A 255 11.27 -9.20 0.09
C GLN A 255 12.77 -9.14 -0.28
N LEU A 256 13.47 -8.06 0.08
CA LEU A 256 14.90 -7.91 -0.20
C LEU A 256 15.79 -9.01 0.43
N GLU A 257 15.43 -9.53 1.61
CA GLU A 257 16.16 -10.64 2.26
C GLU A 257 15.78 -12.02 1.71
N THR A 258 14.53 -12.22 1.25
CA THR A 258 14.14 -13.50 0.62
C THR A 258 14.63 -13.67 -0.82
N TYR A 259 15.10 -12.60 -1.47
CA TYR A 259 15.79 -12.67 -2.77
C TYR A 259 17.25 -13.14 -2.68
N THR A 260 17.84 -13.29 -1.48
CA THR A 260 19.26 -13.68 -1.36
C THR A 260 19.51 -15.19 -1.21
N GLU A 261 18.49 -16.03 -0.97
CA GLU A 261 18.70 -17.48 -0.77
C GLU A 261 17.90 -18.41 -1.69
N ASN A 262 17.07 -17.92 -2.60
CA ASN A 262 16.45 -18.75 -3.65
C ASN A 262 16.95 -18.36 -5.03
N ARG A 263 18.26 -18.47 -5.23
CA ARG A 263 18.90 -18.29 -6.53
C ARG A 263 19.15 -19.62 -7.23
N GLU A 264 18.21 -20.56 -7.12
CA GLU A 264 18.16 -21.72 -8.00
C GLU A 264 16.72 -21.92 -8.48
N LEU A 265 16.55 -21.69 -9.80
CA LEU A 265 15.44 -22.13 -10.65
C LEU A 265 14.09 -21.41 -10.49
N LYS A 266 13.97 -20.19 -11.02
CA LYS A 266 12.70 -19.70 -11.59
C LYS A 266 12.90 -19.30 -13.05
N GLU A 267 12.16 -19.96 -13.92
CA GLU A 267 12.16 -19.77 -15.37
C GLU A 267 11.94 -18.29 -15.76
N ASN A 268 12.75 -17.82 -16.71
CA ASN A 268 12.68 -16.51 -17.35
C ASN A 268 11.29 -16.20 -17.94
N HIS A 269 10.36 -15.69 -17.13
CA HIS A 269 9.18 -15.01 -17.68
C HIS A 269 9.60 -13.59 -18.09
N ARG A 270 9.79 -13.39 -19.40
CA ARG A 270 10.02 -12.06 -19.98
C ARG A 270 8.82 -11.17 -19.66
N LYS A 271 9.07 -9.96 -19.15
CA LYS A 271 8.02 -9.01 -18.79
C LYS A 271 7.35 -8.46 -20.05
N ARG A 272 6.02 -8.43 -20.06
CA ARG A 272 5.21 -8.12 -21.25
C ARG A 272 4.73 -6.68 -21.26
N ILE A 273 5.09 -5.95 -22.31
CA ILE A 273 4.76 -4.54 -22.52
C ILE A 273 3.85 -4.44 -23.74
N VAL A 274 2.68 -3.83 -23.58
CA VAL A 274 1.75 -3.57 -24.69
C VAL A 274 1.84 -2.11 -25.10
N CYS A 275 2.08 -1.84 -26.38
CA CYS A 275 2.07 -0.50 -26.95
C CYS A 275 0.80 -0.30 -27.77
N ILE A 276 0.03 0.74 -27.49
CA ILE A 276 -1.20 1.11 -28.20
C ILE A 276 -0.95 2.45 -28.87
N ASP A 277 -0.75 2.44 -30.18
CA ASP A 277 -0.42 3.63 -30.98
C ASP A 277 -0.80 3.39 -32.44
N ASP A 278 -1.54 4.30 -33.06
CA ASP A 278 -1.94 4.19 -34.47
C ASP A 278 -0.76 4.45 -35.43
N ALA A 279 0.29 5.12 -34.96
CA ALA A 279 1.51 5.33 -35.73
C ALA A 279 2.43 4.09 -35.65
N ILE A 280 2.45 3.32 -36.74
CA ILE A 280 3.33 2.13 -36.89
C ILE A 280 4.79 2.47 -36.58
N ALA A 281 5.28 3.63 -37.03
CA ALA A 281 6.66 4.06 -36.77
C ALA A 281 6.98 4.20 -35.27
N ILE A 282 6.01 4.61 -34.44
CA ILE A 282 6.21 4.70 -32.99
C ILE A 282 6.21 3.30 -32.36
N CYS A 283 5.30 2.42 -32.79
CA CYS A 283 5.30 1.01 -32.37
C CYS A 283 6.63 0.30 -32.67
N GLU A 284 7.16 0.47 -33.89
CA GLU A 284 8.46 -0.09 -34.31
C GLU A 284 9.63 0.50 -33.49
N THR A 285 9.57 1.80 -33.20
CA THR A 285 10.56 2.46 -32.34
C THR A 285 10.53 1.86 -30.94
N VAL A 286 9.35 1.70 -30.34
CA VAL A 286 9.20 1.09 -29.01
C VAL A 286 9.70 -0.36 -29.01
N GLU A 287 9.33 -1.17 -30.00
CA GLU A 287 9.78 -2.56 -30.10
C GLU A 287 11.30 -2.67 -30.25
N SER A 288 11.90 -1.87 -31.13
CA SER A 288 13.36 -1.86 -31.36
C SER A 288 14.14 -1.43 -30.11
N ILE A 289 13.57 -0.55 -29.29
CA ILE A 289 14.18 -0.15 -28.01
C ILE A 289 14.04 -1.26 -26.96
N LEU A 290 12.90 -1.95 -26.88
CA LEU A 290 12.58 -2.82 -25.73
C LEU A 290 12.94 -4.29 -25.90
N GLN A 291 12.85 -4.85 -27.12
CA GLN A 291 13.19 -6.25 -27.36
C GLN A 291 14.66 -6.59 -27.03
N PRO A 292 15.67 -5.75 -27.38
CA PRO A 292 17.07 -6.01 -27.00
C PRO A 292 17.30 -6.03 -25.49
N HIS A 293 16.42 -5.37 -24.74
CA HIS A 293 16.50 -5.26 -23.27
C HIS A 293 15.72 -6.37 -22.54
N GLY A 294 15.25 -7.39 -23.25
CA GLY A 294 14.65 -8.59 -22.67
C GLY A 294 13.15 -8.51 -22.38
N TYR A 295 12.48 -7.44 -22.85
CA TYR A 295 11.03 -7.29 -22.73
C TYR A 295 10.30 -7.94 -23.90
N GLU A 296 9.18 -8.60 -23.62
CA GLU A 296 8.23 -9.03 -24.66
C GLU A 296 7.34 -7.83 -25.01
N THR A 297 7.50 -7.25 -26.20
CA THR A 297 6.71 -6.09 -26.62
C THR A 297 5.67 -6.51 -27.64
N ILE A 298 4.43 -6.06 -27.46
CA ILE A 298 3.30 -6.32 -28.35
C ILE A 298 2.65 -4.99 -28.75
N SER A 299 2.68 -4.68 -30.04
CA SER A 299 2.07 -3.46 -30.58
C SER A 299 0.64 -3.69 -31.05
N LEU A 300 -0.26 -2.75 -30.71
CA LEU A 300 -1.67 -2.74 -31.06
C LEU A 300 -1.98 -1.41 -31.74
N THR A 301 -2.14 -1.43 -33.07
CA THR A 301 -2.31 -0.21 -33.88
C THR A 301 -3.76 0.21 -34.07
N ASN A 302 -4.71 -0.66 -33.71
CA ASN A 302 -6.14 -0.35 -33.72
C ASN A 302 -6.65 -0.15 -32.28
N PRO A 303 -7.02 1.08 -31.88
CA PRO A 303 -7.47 1.40 -30.51
C PRO A 303 -8.69 0.58 -30.04
N LEU A 304 -9.62 0.25 -30.95
CA LEU A 304 -10.84 -0.50 -30.61
C LEU A 304 -10.55 -1.98 -30.37
N GLU A 305 -9.67 -2.57 -31.18
CA GLU A 305 -9.21 -3.95 -30.98
C GLU A 305 -8.30 -4.07 -29.75
N ALA A 306 -7.55 -3.00 -29.45
CA ALA A 306 -6.62 -2.96 -28.34
C ALA A 306 -7.33 -3.25 -27.01
N LEU A 307 -8.49 -2.65 -26.76
CA LEU A 307 -9.28 -2.92 -25.56
C LEU A 307 -9.60 -4.41 -25.40
N SER A 308 -10.00 -5.11 -26.47
CA SER A 308 -10.36 -6.54 -26.40
C SER A 308 -9.13 -7.45 -26.24
N LEU A 309 -8.02 -7.09 -26.89
CA LEU A 309 -6.79 -7.90 -26.88
C LEU A 309 -6.01 -7.73 -25.57
N VAL A 310 -5.99 -6.53 -24.99
CA VAL A 310 -5.29 -6.23 -23.73
C VAL A 310 -5.73 -7.16 -22.59
N PHE A 311 -7.03 -7.49 -22.49
CA PHE A 311 -7.56 -8.48 -21.51
C PHE A 311 -6.94 -9.87 -21.65
N LYS A 312 -6.67 -10.31 -22.88
CA LYS A 312 -6.08 -11.63 -23.17
C LYS A 312 -4.57 -11.62 -22.93
N LEU A 313 -3.91 -10.51 -23.25
CA LEU A 313 -2.46 -10.37 -23.23
C LEU A 313 -1.89 -10.25 -21.80
N LYS A 314 -2.68 -9.77 -20.83
CA LYS A 314 -2.27 -9.56 -19.42
C LYS A 314 -0.90 -8.84 -19.31
N PRO A 315 -0.77 -7.62 -19.85
CA PRO A 315 0.48 -6.86 -19.80
C PRO A 315 0.93 -6.54 -18.38
N ASP A 316 2.25 -6.53 -18.18
CA ASP A 316 2.92 -5.95 -17.01
C ASP A 316 2.96 -4.41 -17.09
N LEU A 317 2.92 -3.83 -18.30
CA LEU A 317 2.89 -2.38 -18.55
C LEU A 317 2.20 -2.05 -19.88
N ILE A 318 1.47 -0.92 -19.93
CA ILE A 318 0.82 -0.41 -21.14
C ILE A 318 1.42 0.96 -21.49
N LEU A 319 1.86 1.13 -22.74
CA LEU A 319 2.14 2.41 -23.38
C LEU A 319 0.92 2.75 -24.25
N CYS A 320 0.35 3.94 -24.10
CA CYS A 320 -0.88 4.32 -24.81
C CYS A 320 -0.72 5.72 -25.40
N ASP A 321 -0.89 5.89 -26.71
CA ASP A 321 -0.94 7.21 -27.31
C ASP A 321 -2.19 7.97 -26.90
N ILE A 322 -2.07 9.29 -26.74
CA ILE A 322 -3.20 10.14 -26.39
C ILE A 322 -4.07 10.44 -27.62
N THR A 323 -3.45 10.66 -28.78
CA THR A 323 -4.07 11.23 -29.97
C THR A 323 -4.24 10.19 -31.07
N MET A 324 -5.19 9.28 -30.87
CA MET A 324 -5.52 8.25 -31.85
C MET A 324 -6.87 8.52 -32.54
N PRO A 325 -7.04 8.10 -33.82
CA PRO A 325 -8.33 8.16 -34.49
C PRO A 325 -9.33 7.19 -33.84
N GLN A 326 -10.62 7.51 -33.93
CA GLN A 326 -11.77 6.71 -33.44
C GLN A 326 -11.96 6.67 -31.92
N LEU A 327 -10.90 6.56 -31.12
CA LEU A 327 -10.98 6.50 -29.66
C LEU A 327 -9.77 7.16 -29.02
N GLU A 328 -10.00 8.15 -28.15
CA GLU A 328 -8.88 8.86 -27.50
C GLU A 328 -8.21 8.02 -26.42
N GLY A 329 -6.89 8.17 -26.26
CA GLY A 329 -6.11 7.41 -25.27
C GLY A 329 -6.59 7.60 -23.82
N TYR A 330 -7.13 8.79 -23.50
CA TYR A 330 -7.71 9.07 -22.19
C TYR A 330 -8.94 8.21 -21.89
N GLU A 331 -9.78 7.96 -22.90
CA GLU A 331 -10.98 7.13 -22.76
C GLU A 331 -10.57 5.67 -22.54
N ILE A 332 -9.59 5.17 -23.31
CA ILE A 332 -9.00 3.84 -23.12
C ILE A 332 -8.45 3.68 -21.71
N CYS A 333 -7.70 4.67 -21.21
CA CYS A 333 -7.17 4.63 -19.86
C CYS A 333 -8.27 4.58 -18.80
N THR A 334 -9.29 5.43 -18.95
CA THR A 334 -10.42 5.46 -18.03
C THR A 334 -11.15 4.11 -18.02
N MET A 335 -11.42 3.53 -19.19
CA MET A 335 -12.05 2.22 -19.32
C MET A 335 -11.20 1.10 -18.69
N LEU A 336 -9.89 1.09 -18.94
CA LEU A 336 -8.97 0.14 -18.32
C LEU A 336 -8.91 0.33 -16.80
N ARG A 337 -8.97 1.57 -16.30
CA ARG A 337 -8.98 1.87 -14.86
C ARG A 337 -10.24 1.45 -14.14
N HIS A 338 -11.39 1.50 -14.81
CA HIS A 338 -12.64 0.96 -14.27
C HIS A 338 -12.64 -0.58 -14.22
N SER A 339 -11.72 -1.25 -14.91
CA SER A 339 -11.54 -2.70 -14.81
C SER A 339 -10.65 -3.09 -13.63
N THR A 340 -11.12 -4.04 -12.82
CA THR A 340 -10.35 -4.60 -11.70
C THR A 340 -9.04 -5.27 -12.14
N ALA A 341 -8.97 -5.76 -13.38
CA ALA A 341 -7.80 -6.42 -13.95
C ALA A 341 -6.64 -5.44 -14.26
N PHE A 342 -6.95 -4.19 -14.61
CA PHE A 342 -5.96 -3.20 -15.07
C PHE A 342 -5.78 -2.00 -14.15
N ARG A 343 -6.53 -1.97 -13.03
CA ARG A 343 -6.44 -0.90 -12.02
C ARG A 343 -5.02 -0.68 -11.49
N LEU A 344 -4.19 -1.73 -11.41
CA LEU A 344 -2.81 -1.66 -10.89
C LEU A 344 -1.74 -1.71 -11.99
N VAL A 345 -2.09 -2.02 -13.24
CA VAL A 345 -1.12 -2.07 -14.34
C VAL A 345 -0.65 -0.66 -14.69
N PRO A 346 0.65 -0.37 -14.76
CA PRO A 346 1.14 0.94 -15.18
C PRO A 346 0.68 1.30 -16.60
N ILE A 347 0.05 2.46 -16.78
CA ILE A 347 -0.39 2.97 -18.10
C ILE A 347 0.35 4.27 -18.38
N ILE A 348 1.39 4.25 -19.19
CA ILE A 348 2.14 5.46 -19.57
C ILE A 348 1.51 6.05 -20.82
N MET A 349 1.19 7.33 -20.77
CA MET A 349 0.64 8.08 -21.90
C MET A 349 1.74 8.62 -22.81
N LEU A 350 1.64 8.39 -24.11
CA LEU A 350 2.53 9.01 -25.09
C LEU A 350 1.85 10.29 -25.62
N THR A 351 2.50 11.44 -25.53
CA THR A 351 1.92 12.74 -25.92
C THR A 351 2.76 13.45 -26.96
N GLY A 352 2.15 13.98 -28.03
CA GLY A 352 2.84 14.84 -29.00
C GLY A 352 2.97 16.32 -28.59
N LYS A 353 2.41 16.73 -27.43
CA LYS A 353 2.41 18.13 -26.96
C LYS A 353 2.96 18.25 -25.54
N ASP A 354 3.92 19.17 -25.36
CA ASP A 354 4.48 19.55 -24.06
C ASP A 354 3.61 20.59 -23.32
N GLY A 355 2.36 20.21 -23.03
CA GLY A 355 1.44 21.04 -22.26
C GLY A 355 1.43 20.63 -20.78
N PHE A 356 1.74 21.56 -19.86
CA PHE A 356 1.45 21.39 -18.42
C PHE A 356 -0.01 20.94 -18.18
N ILE A 357 -0.93 21.39 -19.03
CA ILE A 357 -2.36 21.07 -19.00
C ILE A 357 -2.63 19.59 -19.28
N ASP A 358 -1.93 18.97 -20.24
CA ASP A 358 -2.13 17.57 -20.62
C ASP A 358 -1.59 16.62 -19.55
N ARG A 359 -0.55 17.04 -18.81
CA ARG A 359 -0.04 16.29 -17.65
C ARG A 359 -1.02 16.24 -16.48
N VAL A 360 -1.68 17.37 -16.21
CA VAL A 360 -2.72 17.45 -15.18
C VAL A 360 -3.94 16.62 -15.60
N ARG A 361 -4.36 16.71 -16.88
CA ARG A 361 -5.45 15.89 -17.41
C ARG A 361 -5.14 14.40 -17.39
N ALA A 362 -3.96 13.98 -17.83
CA ALA A 362 -3.56 12.56 -17.80
C ALA A 362 -3.62 11.96 -16.40
N ARG A 363 -3.27 12.73 -15.36
CA ARG A 363 -3.43 12.28 -13.96
C ARG A 363 -4.89 12.19 -13.54
N MET A 364 -5.76 13.12 -13.97
CA MET A 364 -7.19 13.08 -13.69
C MET A 364 -7.88 11.84 -14.29
N PHE A 365 -7.43 11.37 -15.46
CA PHE A 365 -7.93 10.15 -16.11
C PHE A 365 -7.20 8.86 -15.67
N GLY A 366 -6.34 8.93 -14.64
CA GLY A 366 -5.74 7.76 -14.01
C GLY A 366 -4.46 7.22 -14.67
N ALA A 367 -3.78 7.95 -15.57
CA ALA A 367 -2.54 7.49 -16.19
C ALA A 367 -1.37 7.36 -15.19
N THR A 368 -0.56 6.28 -15.35
CA THR A 368 0.81 5.91 -14.89
C THR A 368 1.93 6.93 -14.89
N ASP A 369 2.04 7.63 -16.00
CA ASP A 369 3.00 8.69 -16.26
C ASP A 369 2.68 9.18 -17.67
N TYR A 370 3.47 10.11 -18.16
CA TYR A 370 3.46 10.46 -19.57
C TYR A 370 4.89 10.51 -20.11
N LEU A 371 5.02 10.35 -21.42
CA LEU A 371 6.26 10.47 -22.17
C LEU A 371 5.97 11.33 -23.40
N THR A 372 6.71 12.43 -23.56
CA THR A 372 6.53 13.32 -24.71
C THR A 372 7.23 12.74 -25.93
N LYS A 373 6.54 12.74 -27.07
CA LYS A 373 7.07 12.40 -28.40
C LYS A 373 7.67 13.66 -29.04
N PRO A 374 8.84 13.56 -29.70
CA PRO A 374 9.70 12.38 -29.80
C PRO A 374 10.44 12.12 -28.49
N PHE A 375 10.58 10.84 -28.12
CA PHE A 375 11.34 10.40 -26.94
C PHE A 375 12.62 9.68 -27.36
N THR A 376 13.62 9.74 -26.49
CA THR A 376 14.88 9.01 -26.65
C THR A 376 14.79 7.59 -26.07
N ASP A 377 15.63 6.68 -26.57
CA ASP A 377 15.78 5.31 -26.04
C ASP A 377 15.98 5.33 -24.52
N THR A 378 16.81 6.26 -24.03
CA THR A 378 17.12 6.42 -22.61
C THR A 378 15.91 6.84 -21.78
N GLU A 379 15.06 7.74 -22.29
CA GLU A 379 13.87 8.19 -21.57
C GLU A 379 12.83 7.07 -21.45
N LEU A 380 12.59 6.34 -22.55
CA LEU A 380 11.66 5.21 -22.56
C LEU A 380 12.14 4.09 -21.63
N LEU A 381 13.43 3.72 -21.69
CA LEU A 381 13.99 2.66 -20.85
C LEU A 381 14.01 3.05 -19.37
N MET A 382 14.34 4.30 -19.03
CA MET A 382 14.28 4.77 -17.63
C MET A 382 12.86 4.70 -17.09
N LEU A 383 11.88 5.11 -17.89
CA LEU A 383 10.48 5.11 -17.50
C LEU A 383 9.96 3.67 -17.32
N ILE A 384 10.30 2.77 -18.23
CA ILE A 384 9.92 1.36 -18.13
C ILE A 384 10.63 0.68 -16.96
N ALA A 385 11.93 0.93 -16.74
CA ALA A 385 12.68 0.38 -15.61
C ALA A 385 12.10 0.85 -14.26
N LYS A 386 11.65 2.11 -14.17
CA LYS A 386 10.97 2.66 -12.99
C LYS A 386 9.71 1.89 -12.60
N TYR A 387 9.01 1.31 -13.58
CA TYR A 387 7.73 0.62 -13.36
C TYR A 387 7.81 -0.91 -13.43
N ILE A 388 8.81 -1.48 -14.13
CA ILE A 388 8.96 -2.94 -14.33
C ILE A 388 10.11 -3.55 -13.49
N ASN A 389 11.22 -2.85 -13.26
CA ASN A 389 12.45 -3.41 -12.68
C ASN A 389 12.67 -3.13 -11.17
N LYS A 390 11.59 -2.97 -10.40
CA LYS A 390 11.70 -2.75 -8.95
C LYS A 390 12.19 -3.98 -8.14
N GLU A 391 12.52 -5.09 -8.80
CA GLU A 391 13.16 -6.25 -8.19
C GLU A 391 14.66 -6.41 -8.53
N SER A 392 15.25 -5.61 -9.43
CA SER A 392 16.58 -5.92 -10.01
C SER A 392 17.66 -4.82 -9.95
N CYS A 393 17.38 -3.62 -9.45
CA CYS A 393 18.39 -2.56 -9.29
C CYS A 393 18.90 -2.43 -7.84
N VAL A 394 19.69 -3.41 -7.38
CA VAL A 394 20.57 -3.24 -6.19
C VAL A 394 22.04 -3.60 -6.50
N SER A 395 22.37 -4.20 -7.65
CA SER A 395 23.68 -4.87 -7.80
C SER A 395 24.79 -4.13 -8.55
N HIS A 396 24.68 -2.86 -8.95
CA HIS A 396 25.73 -2.21 -9.76
C HIS A 396 26.21 -0.83 -9.27
N LYS A 397 26.13 -0.57 -7.96
CA LYS A 397 26.77 0.62 -7.35
C LYS A 397 27.72 0.27 -6.20
N ARG A 398 28.57 -0.74 -6.42
CA ARG A 398 29.86 -0.90 -5.73
C ARG A 398 30.84 -1.52 -6.71
N ASP A 399 31.32 -0.72 -7.64
CA ASP A 399 32.62 -0.94 -8.29
C ASP A 399 33.02 0.33 -9.03
N LEU A 400 33.68 1.23 -8.30
CA LEU A 400 34.59 2.22 -8.89
C LEU A 400 35.76 2.47 -7.94
N ARG A 401 36.79 1.64 -8.16
CA ARG A 401 38.23 1.91 -8.11
C ARG A 401 38.83 2.36 -6.77
N LEU A 402 39.55 1.43 -6.14
CA LEU A 402 40.94 1.66 -5.75
C LEU A 402 41.80 0.58 -6.41
N VAL A 403 42.85 1.05 -7.07
CA VAL A 403 43.70 0.37 -8.02
C VAL A 403 44.72 -0.53 -7.30
N ASP A 404 44.97 -1.67 -7.92
CA ASP A 404 46.13 -2.57 -7.85
C ASP A 404 47.18 -2.36 -6.75
N LEU A 405 47.32 -3.39 -5.90
CA LEU A 405 48.63 -3.91 -5.51
C LEU A 405 48.61 -5.44 -5.63
N THR A 406 49.46 -5.95 -6.50
CA THR A 406 49.61 -7.38 -6.82
C THR A 406 50.20 -8.17 -5.65
N LYS A 407 49.77 -9.42 -5.54
CA LYS A 407 50.03 -10.37 -4.43
C LYS A 407 51.49 -10.81 -4.24
N ASP A 408 52.46 -10.21 -4.93
CA ASP A 408 53.86 -10.62 -4.87
C ASP A 408 54.77 -9.70 -4.02
N GLU A 409 54.27 -8.57 -3.49
CA GLU A 409 55.06 -7.69 -2.59
C GLU A 409 54.77 -7.90 -1.08
N VAL A 410 53.66 -8.56 -0.71
CA VAL A 410 53.32 -8.79 0.71
C VAL A 410 54.01 -10.03 1.31
N LYS A 411 54.57 -10.91 0.47
CA LYS A 411 55.22 -12.15 0.95
C LYS A 411 56.68 -11.96 1.39
N ASN A 412 57.33 -10.86 1.02
CA ASN A 412 58.72 -10.55 1.42
C ASN A 412 58.83 -9.60 2.62
N ALA A 413 57.72 -9.11 3.18
CA ALA A 413 57.73 -8.21 4.35
C ALA A 413 57.49 -8.92 5.71
N ILE A 414 57.27 -10.24 5.72
CA ILE A 414 56.94 -11.01 6.95
C ILE A 414 58.07 -11.95 7.39
N THR A 415 59.23 -11.98 6.70
CA THR A 415 60.38 -12.84 7.08
C THR A 415 61.63 -12.11 7.58
N GLU A 416 61.60 -10.79 7.81
CA GLU A 416 62.75 -10.03 8.36
C GLU A 416 62.48 -9.26 9.66
N SER A 417 61.42 -9.59 10.41
CA SER A 417 61.17 -9.01 11.75
C SER A 417 60.98 -10.07 12.86
N ALA A 418 61.59 -11.25 12.67
CA ALA A 418 61.78 -12.25 13.72
C ALA A 418 63.15 -12.92 13.58
N ASN A 419 64.21 -12.13 13.78
CA ASN A 419 65.48 -12.52 14.41
C ASN A 419 66.28 -11.29 14.80
#